data_AF-A0A6V7KE75-F1
#
_entry.id   AF-A0A6V7KE75-F1
#
_cell.length_a   1.000
_cell.length_b   1.000
_cell.length_c   1.000
_cell.angle_alpha   90.00
_cell.angle_beta   90.00
_cell.angle_gamma   90.00
#
_symmetry.space_group_name_H-M   'P 1'
#
loop_
_entity.id
_entity.type
_entity.pdbx_description
1 polymer ?
#
loop_
_entity_poly.entity_id
_entity_poly.type
_entity_poly.pdbx_seq_one_letter_code
_entity_poly.pdbx_strand_id
1 'polypeptide(L)'
;MKYASLSGSPLGHMVMYGMIALSYLLLSIAIKRVAMVVAYALWEGIGIIFITLFSVMLFDESLSVLKVIGLAILLVGILLVKSG
;
A
#
# COMPACT_ATOMS: atom_id res chain seq x y z
N MET A 1 -3.34 2.12 -12.08
CA MET A 1 -4.55 2.28 -12.92
C MET A 1 -4.94 3.72 -13.14
N LYS A 2 -5.07 4.56 -12.09
CA LYS A 2 -5.45 5.99 -12.25
C LYS A 2 -4.59 6.76 -13.27
N TYR A 3 -3.27 6.57 -13.24
CA TYR A 3 -2.38 7.17 -14.25
C TYR A 3 -2.57 6.60 -15.67
N ALA A 4 -2.72 5.28 -15.79
CA ALA A 4 -2.91 4.61 -17.08
C ALA A 4 -4.28 4.96 -17.70
N SER A 5 -5.32 5.12 -16.89
CA SER A 5 -6.65 5.55 -17.35
C SER A 5 -6.68 7.01 -17.81
N LEU A 6 -5.79 7.86 -17.28
CA LEU A 6 -5.67 9.26 -17.71
C LEU A 6 -4.81 9.42 -18.97
N SER A 7 -3.79 8.58 -19.13
CA SER A 7 -2.82 8.69 -20.24
C SER A 7 -3.15 7.81 -21.45
N GLY A 8 -3.99 6.79 -21.30
CA GLY A 8 -4.30 5.80 -22.36
C GLY A 8 -3.09 4.94 -22.79
N SER A 9 -1.97 5.04 -22.08
CA SER A 9 -0.70 4.42 -22.47
C SER A 9 -0.56 3.00 -21.92
N PRO A 10 -0.23 2.00 -22.75
CA PRO A 10 0.05 0.62 -22.31
C PRO A 10 1.20 0.54 -21.28
N LEU A 11 2.11 1.52 -21.32
CA LEU A 11 3.28 1.57 -20.45
C LEU A 11 2.90 1.65 -18.97
N GLY A 12 1.79 2.34 -18.64
CA GLY A 12 1.29 2.42 -17.27
C GLY A 12 0.88 1.06 -16.70
N HIS A 13 0.38 0.16 -17.54
CA HIS A 13 0.03 -1.20 -17.13
C HIS A 13 1.27 -2.08 -16.94
N MET A 14 2.27 -1.96 -17.84
CA MET A 14 3.53 -2.71 -17.72
C MET A 14 4.27 -2.36 -16.44
N VAL A 15 4.39 -1.07 -16.10
CA VAL A 15 5.02 -0.61 -14.87
C VAL A 15 4.26 -1.14 -13.64
N MET A 16 2.92 -1.08 -13.68
CA MET A 16 2.08 -1.61 -12.58
C MET A 16 2.34 -3.08 -12.31
N TYR A 17 2.29 -3.94 -13.33
CA TYR A 17 2.54 -5.37 -13.15
C TYR A 17 3.95 -5.66 -12.65
N GLY A 18 4.95 -4.92 -13.15
CA GLY A 18 6.33 -5.02 -12.67
C GLY A 18 6.47 -4.68 -11.19
N MET A 19 5.85 -3.58 -10.74
CA MET A 19 5.90 -3.17 -9.33
C MET A 19 5.12 -4.11 -8.41
N ILE A 20 3.98 -4.64 -8.85
CA ILE A 20 3.22 -5.65 -8.08
C ILE A 20 4.06 -6.92 -7.91
N ALA A 21 4.66 -7.42 -8.99
CA ALA A 21 5.51 -8.59 -8.93
C ALA A 21 6.68 -8.37 -7.96
N LEU A 22 7.37 -7.23 -8.07
CA LEU A 22 8.46 -6.88 -7.15
C LEU A 22 7.98 -6.82 -5.68
N SER A 23 6.84 -6.19 -5.42
CA SER A 23 6.24 -6.09 -4.08
C SER A 23 5.98 -7.47 -3.46
N TYR A 24 5.37 -8.38 -4.23
CA TYR A 24 5.09 -9.74 -3.77
C TYR A 24 6.36 -10.60 -3.61
N LEU A 25 7.39 -10.39 -4.43
CA LEU A 25 8.68 -11.06 -4.26
C LEU A 25 9.35 -10.62 -2.95
N LEU A 26 9.35 -9.32 -2.65
CA LEU A 26 9.87 -8.80 -1.38
C LEU A 26 9.08 -9.34 -0.18
N LEU A 27 7.75 -9.39 -0.29
CA LEU A 27 6.89 -9.98 0.73
C LEU A 27 7.19 -11.46 0.94
N SER A 28 7.36 -12.23 -0.14
CA SER A 28 7.72 -13.66 -0.08
C SER A 28 9.03 -13.91 0.64
N ILE A 29 9.99 -12.98 0.57
CA ILE A 29 11.23 -13.04 1.34
C ILE A 29 10.98 -12.66 2.81
N ALA A 30 10.17 -11.63 3.07
CA ALA A 30 9.87 -11.16 4.42
C ALA A 30 9.14 -12.20 5.28
N ILE A 31 8.14 -12.89 4.72
CA ILE A 31 7.36 -13.92 5.44
C ILE A 31 8.21 -15.12 5.89
N LYS A 32 9.41 -15.31 5.32
CA LYS A 32 10.35 -16.36 5.78
C LYS A 32 11.03 -16.01 7.10
N ARG A 33 11.02 -14.74 7.51
CA ARG A 33 11.73 -14.23 8.70
C ARG A 33 10.81 -13.70 9.78
N VAL A 34 9.56 -13.36 9.45
CA VAL A 34 8.60 -12.75 10.35
C VAL A 34 7.30 -13.54 10.32
N ALA A 35 6.56 -13.56 11.42
CA ALA A 35 5.24 -14.20 11.49
C ALA A 35 4.36 -13.72 10.32
N MET A 36 3.77 -14.69 9.61
CA MET A 36 3.00 -14.46 8.40
C MET A 36 1.93 -13.39 8.56
N VAL A 37 1.19 -13.43 9.68
CA VAL A 37 0.12 -12.47 10.00
C VAL A 37 0.67 -11.04 10.14
N VAL A 38 1.79 -10.88 10.84
CA VAL A 38 2.43 -9.58 11.05
C VAL A 38 2.98 -9.02 9.73
N ALA A 39 3.59 -9.87 8.91
CA ALA A 39 4.13 -9.48 7.61
C ALA A 39 3.03 -9.00 6.66
N TYR A 40 1.90 -9.72 6.55
CA TYR A 40 0.78 -9.27 5.72
C TYR A 40 0.13 -7.99 6.25
N ALA A 41 -0.05 -7.87 7.57
CA ALA A 41 -0.62 -6.67 8.17
C ALA A 41 0.22 -5.42 7.89
N LEU A 42 1.56 -5.52 8.06
CA LEU A 42 2.48 -4.41 7.76
C LEU A 42 2.52 -4.10 6.26
N TRP A 43 2.56 -5.11 5.40
CA TRP A 43 2.64 -4.92 3.96
C TRP A 43 1.41 -4.20 3.40
N GLU A 44 0.21 -4.66 3.77
CA GLU A 44 -1.05 -4.00 3.39
C GLU A 44 -1.12 -2.57 3.96
N GLY A 45 -0.77 -2.40 5.23
CA GLY A 45 -0.89 -1.10 5.88
C GLY A 45 0.04 -0.03 5.31
N ILE A 46 1.31 -0.37 5.10
CA ILE A 46 2.27 0.52 4.45
C ILE A 46 1.85 0.81 3.01
N GLY A 47 1.33 -0.20 2.30
CA GLY A 47 0.78 -0.05 0.95
C GLY A 47 -0.33 1.00 0.91
N ILE A 48 -1.32 0.91 1.80
CA ILE A 48 -2.45 1.86 1.86
C ILE A 48 -1.99 3.27 2.21
N ILE A 49 -1.00 3.41 3.11
CA ILE A 49 -0.43 4.72 3.47
C ILE A 49 0.24 5.36 2.24
N PHE A 50 1.08 4.61 1.53
CA PHE A 50 1.73 5.12 0.32
C PHE A 50 0.73 5.42 -0.78
N ILE A 51 -0.25 4.55 -1.02
CA ILE A 51 -1.32 4.80 -2.00
C ILE A 51 -2.03 6.11 -1.66
N THR A 52 -2.39 6.33 -0.40
CA THR A 52 -3.08 7.56 0.02
C THR A 52 -2.19 8.79 -0.16
N LEU A 53 -0.92 8.72 0.25
CA LEU A 53 0.03 9.82 0.10
C LEU A 53 0.23 10.20 -1.37
N PHE A 54 0.50 9.21 -2.23
CA PHE A 54 0.65 9.42 -3.66
C PHE A 54 -0.64 9.87 -4.33
N SER A 55 -1.81 9.41 -3.87
CA SER A 55 -3.11 9.90 -4.36
C SER A 55 -3.28 11.41 -4.15
N VAL A 56 -2.86 11.93 -2.99
CA VAL A 56 -2.90 13.36 -2.70
C VAL A 56 -1.84 14.11 -3.52
N MET A 57 -0.60 13.61 -3.57
CA MET A 57 0.52 14.33 -4.20
C MET A 57 0.48 14.34 -5.74
N LEU A 58 0.04 13.26 -6.39
CA LEU A 58 0.08 13.10 -7.85
C LEU A 58 -1.25 13.39 -8.54
N PHE A 59 -2.36 13.34 -7.79
CA PHE A 59 -3.70 13.47 -8.37
C PHE A 59 -4.60 14.46 -7.63
N ASP A 60 -4.01 15.27 -6.73
CA ASP A 60 -4.71 16.29 -5.94
C ASP A 60 -5.99 15.80 -5.26
N GLU A 61 -6.01 14.52 -4.86
CA GLU A 61 -7.16 14.00 -4.12
C GLU A 61 -7.25 14.64 -2.75
N SER A 62 -8.46 15.00 -2.34
CA SER A 62 -8.70 15.50 -1.00
C SER A 62 -8.51 14.41 0.06
N LEU A 63 -7.65 14.73 1.03
CA LEU A 63 -7.47 13.94 2.24
C LEU A 63 -8.48 14.41 3.28
N SER A 64 -9.62 13.71 3.38
CA SER A 64 -10.62 14.02 4.40
C SER A 64 -10.13 13.61 5.78
N VAL A 65 -10.61 14.30 6.81
CA VAL A 65 -10.32 13.98 8.22
C VAL A 65 -10.66 12.51 8.52
N LEU A 66 -11.72 11.99 7.92
CA LEU A 66 -12.13 10.60 8.09
C LEU A 66 -11.10 9.60 7.52
N LYS A 67 -10.50 9.89 6.35
CA LYS A 67 -9.42 9.06 5.79
C LYS A 67 -8.20 9.02 6.73
N VAL A 68 -7.86 10.17 7.33
CA VAL A 68 -6.76 10.27 8.30
C VAL A 68 -7.04 9.43 9.55
N ILE A 69 -8.24 9.53 10.13
CA ILE A 69 -8.63 8.73 11.28
C ILE A 69 -8.59 7.24 10.94
N GLY A 70 -9.09 6.85 9.76
CA GLY A 70 -9.03 5.46 9.29
C GLY A 70 -7.60 4.93 9.18
N LEU A 71 -6.68 5.72 8.63
CA LEU A 71 -5.25 5.37 8.56
C LEU A 71 -4.62 5.25 9.96
N ALA A 72 -4.97 6.13 10.89
CA ALA A 72 -4.48 6.08 12.26
C ALA A 72 -4.97 4.80 12.98
N ILE A 73 -6.25 4.45 12.85
CA ILE A 73 -6.81 3.21 13.43
C ILE A 73 -6.14 1.98 12.81
N LEU A 74 -5.93 2.00 11.49
CA LEU A 74 -5.21 0.94 10.78
C LEU A 74 -3.79 0.74 11.34
N LEU A 75 -3.04 1.82 11.56
CA LEU A 75 -1.71 1.74 12.15
C LEU A 75 -1.74 1.16 13.57
N VAL A 76 -2.70 1.59 14.39
CA VAL A 76 -2.90 1.02 15.73
C VAL A 76 -3.20 -0.47 15.67
N GLY A 77 -4.08 -0.91 14.77
CA GLY A 77 -4.40 -2.32 14.56
C GLY A 77 -3.17 -3.16 14.21
N ILE A 78 -2.31 -2.66 13.31
CA ILE A 78 -1.07 -3.34 12.93
C ILE A 78 -0.09 -3.44 14.11
N LEU A 79 0.04 -2.38 14.91
CA LEU A 79 0.88 -2.38 16.11
C LEU A 79 0.39 -3.41 17.13
N LEU A 80 -0.93 -3.52 17.34
CA LEU A 80 -1.51 -4.53 18.22
C LEU A 80 -1.22 -5.95 17.73
N VAL A 81 -1.42 -6.22 16.44
CA VAL A 81 -1.11 -7.53 15.82
C VAL A 81 0.38 -7.88 15.93
N LYS A 82 1.27 -6.90 15.86
CA LYS A 82 2.71 -7.09 16.06
C LYS A 82 3.06 -7.39 17.54
N SER A 83 2.24 -6.96 18.48
CA SER A 83 2.54 -6.99 19.92
C SER A 83 1.98 -8.22 20.65
N GLY A 84 0.98 -8.89 20.06
CA GLY A 84 0.44 -10.17 20.53
C GLY A 84 1.14 -11.35 19.88
#